data_AF-A0A7S2GME4-F1
#
_entry.id   AF-A0A7S2GME4-F1
#
_cell.length_a   1.000
_cell.length_b   1.000
_cell.length_c   1.000
_cell.angle_alpha   90.00
_cell.angle_beta   90.00
_cell.angle_gamma   90.00
#
_symmetry.space_group_name_H-M   'P 1'
#
loop_
_entity.id
_entity.type
_entity.pdbx_description
1 polymer ?
#
loop_
_entity_poly.entity_id
_entity_poly.type
_entity_poly.pdbx_seq_one_letter_code
_entity_poly.pdbx_strand_id
1 'polypeptide(L)'
;AVAVEEPVDGVRDGKIQEDGSILLSTIVEPMSLKMPERQDGQEVDARDEDSPDKWVKRHKDMVRLTGRHPFNSEPPLKSLQEAGWITPPSLHVVRNHGAVPQLAWETHKLSIEGFPKGPKE
;
A
#
# COMPACT_ATOMS: atom_id res chain seq x y z
N ALA A 1 38.69 -7.65 21.30
CA ALA A 1 37.27 -7.40 21.63
C ALA A 1 36.70 -6.58 20.48
N VAL A 2 35.74 -7.13 19.74
CA VAL A 2 35.06 -6.37 18.68
C VAL A 2 34.05 -5.50 19.40
N ALA A 3 34.19 -4.18 19.29
CA ALA A 3 33.23 -3.24 19.83
C ALA A 3 31.88 -3.50 19.14
N VAL A 4 30.88 -3.89 19.92
CA VAL A 4 29.49 -3.88 19.48
C VAL A 4 29.06 -2.42 19.63
N GLU A 5 28.94 -1.69 18.51
CA GLU A 5 28.44 -0.32 18.55
C GLU A 5 27.02 -0.33 19.10
N GLU A 6 26.77 0.42 20.18
CA GLU A 6 25.41 0.59 20.68
C GLU A 6 24.58 1.37 19.65
N PRO A 7 23.32 0.95 19.39
CA PRO A 7 22.51 1.56 18.36
C PRO A 7 22.25 3.04 18.68
N VAL A 8 22.62 3.89 17.72
CA VAL A 8 22.45 5.35 17.79
C VAL A 8 20.97 5.70 17.99
N ASP A 9 20.69 6.52 19.00
CA ASP A 9 19.36 6.97 19.39
C ASP A 9 18.47 7.36 18.18
N GLY A 10 17.31 6.70 18.08
CA GLY A 10 16.15 7.21 17.34
C GLY A 10 16.00 6.83 15.86
N VAL A 11 16.97 6.18 15.22
CA VAL A 11 16.80 5.73 13.82
C VAL A 11 16.07 4.39 13.80
N ARG A 12 14.74 4.45 13.60
CA ARG A 12 13.90 3.28 13.35
C ARG A 12 14.11 2.79 11.92
N ASP A 13 15.17 2.02 11.71
CA ASP A 13 15.44 1.40 10.42
C ASP A 13 14.59 0.12 10.28
N GLY A 14 13.50 0.19 9.51
CA GLY A 14 12.67 -0.96 9.21
C GLY A 14 13.39 -1.85 8.20
N LYS A 15 13.78 -3.07 8.59
CA LYS A 15 14.49 -4.01 7.70
C LYS A 15 13.58 -5.17 7.31
N ILE A 16 13.57 -5.51 6.04
CA ILE A 16 12.97 -6.77 5.56
C ILE A 16 13.97 -7.88 5.86
N GLN A 17 13.54 -8.87 6.63
CA GLN A 17 14.32 -10.06 6.98
C GLN A 17 14.34 -11.07 5.82
N GLU A 18 15.23 -12.06 5.86
CA GLU A 18 15.36 -13.08 4.81
C GLU A 18 14.07 -13.90 4.61
N ASP A 19 13.27 -14.05 5.66
CA ASP A 19 11.96 -14.73 5.61
C ASP A 19 10.81 -13.83 5.10
N GLY A 20 11.12 -12.59 4.69
CA GLY A 20 10.17 -11.61 4.18
C GLY A 20 9.37 -10.86 5.25
N SER A 21 9.63 -11.10 6.53
CA SER A 21 9.04 -10.32 7.62
C SER A 21 9.69 -8.94 7.77
N ILE A 22 8.97 -7.97 8.32
CA ILE A 22 9.49 -6.65 8.63
C ILE A 22 9.92 -6.62 10.09
N LEU A 23 11.21 -6.37 10.33
CA LEU A 23 11.72 -6.03 11.65
C LEU A 23 11.49 -4.54 11.91
N LEU A 24 10.66 -4.24 12.91
CA LEU A 24 10.49 -2.90 13.45
C LEU A 24 11.33 -2.79 14.72
N SER A 25 12.39 -1.99 14.68
CA SER A 25 13.13 -1.62 15.87
C SER A 25 12.28 -0.67 16.72
N THR A 26 11.82 -1.14 17.88
CA THR A 26 11.14 -0.29 18.87
C THR A 26 12.03 -0.08 20.09
N ILE A 27 11.72 0.94 20.89
CA ILE A 27 12.47 1.30 22.10
C ILE A 27 12.28 0.24 23.20
N VAL A 28 11.17 -0.51 23.15
CA VAL A 28 10.84 -1.52 24.17
C VAL A 28 11.42 -2.87 23.75
N GLU A 29 10.90 -3.47 22.68
CA GLU A 29 11.42 -4.70 22.10
C GLU A 29 11.23 -4.68 20.58
N PRO A 30 12.22 -5.14 19.79
CA PRO A 30 12.05 -5.30 18.36
C PRO A 30 10.89 -6.27 18.06
N MET A 31 10.01 -5.89 17.14
CA MET A 31 8.91 -6.76 16.70
C MET A 31 9.13 -7.17 15.25
N SER A 32 8.94 -8.46 14.95
CA SER A 32 8.91 -8.96 13.57
C SER A 32 7.46 -9.15 13.15
N LEU A 33 7.06 -8.45 12.08
CA LEU A 33 5.73 -8.55 11.48
C LEU A 33 5.81 -9.35 10.19
N LYS A 34 5.03 -10.43 10.11
CA LYS A 34 4.86 -11.14 8.85
C LYS A 34 3.94 -10.37 7.93
N MET A 35 4.32 -10.25 6.66
CA MET A 35 3.44 -9.74 5.64
C MET A 35 2.23 -10.66 5.49
N PRO A 36 1.00 -10.13 5.44
CA PRO A 36 -0.17 -10.95 5.18
C PRO A 36 -0.12 -11.47 3.74
N GLU A 37 -0.75 -12.62 3.50
CA GLU A 37 -0.91 -13.14 2.15
C GLU A 37 -1.73 -12.16 1.29
N ARG A 38 -1.37 -12.05 0.00
CA ARG A 38 -2.14 -11.23 -0.94
C ARG A 38 -3.48 -11.88 -1.21
N GLN A 39 -4.54 -11.14 -0.90
CA GLN A 39 -5.92 -11.54 -1.19
C GLN A 39 -6.40 -10.83 -2.45
N ASP A 40 -5.59 -10.82 -3.51
CA ASP A 40 -5.90 -10.04 -4.70
C ASP A 40 -7.14 -10.58 -5.44
N GLY A 41 -7.90 -9.68 -6.05
CA GLY A 41 -9.04 -10.07 -6.89
C GLY A 41 -8.57 -10.95 -8.05
N GLN A 42 -9.22 -12.08 -8.25
CA GLN A 42 -8.85 -13.04 -9.30
C GLN A 42 -9.47 -12.66 -10.65
N GLU A 43 -10.65 -12.05 -10.62
CA GLU A 43 -11.44 -11.66 -11.79
C GLU A 43 -11.92 -10.22 -11.63
N VAL A 44 -12.31 -9.61 -12.75
CA VAL A 44 -12.97 -8.30 -12.73
C VAL A 44 -14.41 -8.50 -12.29
N ASP A 45 -14.87 -7.65 -11.37
CA ASP A 45 -16.25 -7.65 -10.89
C ASP A 45 -17.20 -7.26 -12.03
N ALA A 46 -18.28 -8.01 -12.24
CA ALA A 46 -19.29 -7.72 -13.27
C ALA A 46 -19.85 -6.29 -13.18
N ARG A 47 -19.87 -5.71 -11.97
CA ARG A 47 -20.29 -4.31 -11.77
C ARG A 47 -19.40 -3.32 -12.50
N ASP A 48 -18.16 -3.68 -12.82
CA ASP A 48 -17.17 -2.81 -13.44
C ASP A 48 -17.12 -2.94 -14.98
N GLU A 49 -17.86 -3.85 -15.59
CA GLU A 49 -17.85 -4.14 -17.04
C GLU A 49 -18.10 -2.89 -17.91
N ASP A 50 -19.08 -2.07 -17.51
CA ASP A 50 -19.45 -0.81 -18.19
C ASP A 50 -18.68 0.41 -17.67
N SER A 51 -17.63 0.21 -16.87
CA SER A 51 -16.82 1.29 -16.32
C SER A 51 -15.50 1.47 -17.09
N PRO A 52 -14.88 2.66 -17.03
CA PRO A 52 -13.50 2.85 -17.50
C PRO A 52 -12.48 1.92 -16.81
N ASP A 53 -12.83 1.40 -15.63
CA ASP A 53 -11.98 0.57 -14.79
C ASP A 53 -12.25 -0.95 -14.99
N LYS A 54 -12.89 -1.37 -16.10
CA LYS A 54 -13.23 -2.77 -16.42
C LYS A 54 -12.06 -3.77 -16.54
N TRP A 55 -10.85 -3.32 -16.24
CA TRP A 55 -9.61 -4.08 -16.26
C TRP A 55 -9.06 -4.31 -14.84
N VAL A 56 -9.58 -3.58 -13.85
CA VAL A 56 -9.09 -3.60 -12.48
C VAL A 56 -9.78 -4.72 -11.70
N LYS A 57 -9.00 -5.70 -11.25
CA LYS A 57 -9.48 -6.75 -10.34
C LYS A 57 -9.51 -6.21 -8.92
N ARG A 58 -10.65 -6.34 -8.24
CA ARG A 58 -10.88 -5.76 -6.90
C ARG A 58 -11.29 -6.86 -5.94
N HIS A 59 -11.01 -6.65 -4.65
CA HIS A 59 -11.50 -7.56 -3.64
C HIS A 59 -13.03 -7.49 -3.57
N LYS A 60 -13.69 -8.64 -3.69
CA LYS A 60 -15.16 -8.75 -3.78
C LYS A 60 -15.90 -8.18 -2.57
N ASP A 61 -15.28 -8.24 -1.40
CA ASP A 61 -15.89 -7.83 -0.13
C ASP A 61 -15.73 -6.33 0.17
N MET A 62 -15.06 -5.56 -0.70
CA MET A 62 -14.95 -4.11 -0.54
C MET A 62 -16.32 -3.43 -0.66
N VAL A 63 -16.63 -2.56 0.29
CA VAL A 63 -17.89 -1.81 0.35
C VAL A 63 -17.78 -0.57 -0.53
N ARG A 64 -18.60 -0.47 -1.57
CA ARG A 64 -18.60 0.66 -2.51
C ARG A 64 -19.38 1.85 -1.93
N LEU A 65 -18.74 3.01 -1.84
CA LEU A 65 -19.27 4.23 -1.22
C LEU A 65 -19.89 5.21 -2.23
N THR A 66 -19.53 5.11 -3.50
CA THR A 66 -20.01 6.01 -4.58
C THR A 66 -20.69 5.24 -5.72
N GLY A 67 -21.30 4.09 -5.41
CA GLY A 67 -21.89 3.21 -6.41
C GLY A 67 -20.83 2.53 -7.27
N ARG A 68 -20.98 2.58 -8.60
CA ARG A 68 -20.08 1.86 -9.53
C ARG A 68 -18.74 2.58 -9.74
N HIS A 69 -18.79 3.84 -10.14
CA HIS A 69 -17.62 4.63 -10.56
C HIS A 69 -17.84 6.13 -10.25
N PRO A 70 -16.83 6.87 -9.77
CA PRO A 70 -15.47 6.43 -9.40
C PRO A 70 -15.48 5.37 -8.31
N PHE A 71 -14.48 4.49 -8.29
CA PHE A 71 -14.38 3.47 -7.25
C PHE A 71 -13.84 4.08 -5.97
N ASN A 72 -14.74 4.38 -5.03
CA ASN A 72 -14.41 4.68 -3.65
C ASN A 72 -14.94 3.55 -2.78
N SER A 73 -14.08 2.94 -1.98
CA SER A 73 -14.44 1.79 -1.18
C SER A 73 -13.59 1.62 0.05
N GLU A 74 -14.18 1.02 1.08
CA GLU A 74 -13.50 0.61 2.31
C GLU A 74 -13.76 -0.87 2.59
N PRO A 75 -12.84 -1.57 3.28
CA PRO A 75 -13.08 -2.94 3.70
C PRO A 75 -14.16 -2.99 4.79
N PRO A 76 -14.89 -4.10 4.94
CA PRO A 76 -15.71 -4.33 6.13
C PRO A 76 -14.85 -4.25 7.40
N LEU A 77 -15.36 -3.61 8.45
CA LEU A 77 -14.61 -3.40 9.70
C LEU A 77 -14.04 -4.71 10.27
N LYS A 78 -14.80 -5.80 10.20
CA LYS A 78 -14.37 -7.12 10.68
C LYS A 78 -13.14 -7.63 9.92
N SER A 79 -13.15 -7.52 8.59
CA SER A 79 -12.02 -7.92 7.74
C SER A 79 -10.78 -7.09 8.00
N LEU A 80 -10.95 -5.79 8.29
CA LEU A 80 -9.84 -4.90 8.67
C LEU A 80 -9.25 -5.28 10.04
N GLN A 81 -10.08 -5.62 11.01
CA GLN A 81 -9.61 -6.09 12.33
C GLN A 81 -8.89 -7.43 12.23
N GLU A 82 -9.42 -8.37 11.44
CA GLU A 82 -8.83 -9.69 11.21
C GLU A 82 -7.49 -9.63 10.45
N ALA A 83 -7.30 -8.63 9.60
CA ALA A 83 -6.03 -8.39 8.91
C ALA A 83 -4.86 -8.07 9.86
N GLY A 84 -5.16 -7.65 11.10
CA GLY A 84 -4.15 -7.32 12.10
C GLY A 84 -3.40 -6.02 11.78
N TRP A 85 -2.08 -6.01 12.02
CA TRP A 85 -1.27 -4.80 11.95
C TRP A 85 -1.01 -4.28 10.54
N ILE A 86 -0.92 -5.16 9.55
CA ILE A 86 -0.64 -4.81 8.16
C ILE A 86 -1.88 -5.19 7.35
N THR A 87 -2.54 -4.19 6.78
CA THR A 87 -3.69 -4.43 5.90
C THR A 87 -3.21 -5.02 4.57
N PRO A 88 -3.75 -6.18 4.13
CA PRO A 88 -3.50 -6.69 2.78
C PRO A 88 -3.82 -5.63 1.73
N PRO A 89 -3.01 -5.49 0.65
CA PRO A 89 -3.23 -4.44 -0.36
C PRO A 89 -4.64 -4.42 -0.94
N SER A 90 -5.27 -5.59 -1.09
CA SER A 90 -6.61 -5.74 -1.66
C SER A 90 -7.74 -5.28 -0.74
N LEU A 91 -7.48 -5.14 0.57
CA LEU A 91 -8.40 -4.59 1.58
C LEU A 91 -8.07 -3.13 1.92
N HIS A 92 -7.08 -2.51 1.27
CA HIS A 92 -6.75 -1.12 1.52
C HIS A 92 -7.87 -0.21 1.03
N VAL A 93 -8.11 0.89 1.75
CA VAL A 93 -9.10 1.89 1.33
C VAL A 93 -8.75 2.43 -0.05
N VAL A 94 -9.74 2.52 -0.94
CA VAL A 94 -9.57 3.11 -2.27
C VAL A 94 -10.37 4.39 -2.33
N ARG A 95 -9.70 5.49 -2.69
CA ARG A 95 -10.34 6.77 -2.98
C ARG A 95 -9.90 7.25 -4.36
N ASN A 96 -10.77 7.05 -5.34
CA ASN A 96 -10.59 7.58 -6.69
C ASN A 96 -11.51 8.77 -6.94
N HIS A 97 -10.95 9.83 -7.52
CA HIS A 97 -11.73 10.96 -8.05
C HIS A 97 -12.27 10.70 -9.47
N GLY A 98 -11.68 9.75 -10.21
CA GLY A 98 -12.05 9.41 -11.59
C GLY A 98 -11.52 8.04 -12.03
N ALA A 99 -11.37 7.84 -13.35
CA ALA A 99 -10.84 6.63 -13.97
C ALA A 99 -9.39 6.34 -13.56
N VAL A 100 -9.09 5.07 -13.32
CA VAL A 100 -7.73 4.59 -13.05
C VAL A 100 -6.95 4.56 -14.37
N PRO A 101 -5.82 5.29 -14.48
CA PRO A 101 -5.00 5.25 -15.68
C PRO A 101 -4.38 3.86 -15.90
N GLN A 102 -4.43 3.37 -17.13
CA GLN A 102 -3.68 2.18 -17.57
C GLN A 102 -2.31 2.63 -18.08
N LEU A 103 -1.27 2.50 -17.24
CA LEU A 103 0.10 2.92 -17.56
C LEU A 103 1.02 1.70 -17.74
N ALA A 104 1.96 1.81 -18.68
CA ALA A 104 3.05 0.85 -18.84
C ALA A 104 4.30 1.36 -18.14
N TRP A 105 4.95 0.51 -17.34
CA TRP A 105 6.10 0.89 -16.51
C TRP A 105 7.28 1.37 -17.36
N GLU A 106 7.49 0.74 -18.50
CA GLU A 106 8.58 1.00 -19.45
C GLU A 106 8.54 2.43 -20.02
N THR A 107 7.35 3.04 -20.02
CA THR A 107 7.11 4.39 -20.56
C THR A 107 6.81 5.42 -19.49
N HIS A 108 6.73 5.00 -18.23
CA HIS A 108 6.37 5.87 -17.11
C HIS A 108 7.43 6.95 -16.90
N LYS A 109 7.00 8.20 -16.76
CA LYS A 109 7.87 9.36 -16.51
C LYS A 109 7.27 10.23 -15.42
N LEU A 110 8.12 10.70 -14.51
CA LEU A 110 7.79 11.69 -13.48
C LEU A 110 8.50 13.00 -13.84
N SER A 111 7.75 14.08 -14.06
CA SER A 111 8.33 15.42 -14.18
C SER A 111 8.33 16.09 -12.81
N ILE A 112 9.50 16.57 -12.37
CA ILE A 112 9.66 17.32 -11.12
C ILE A 112 9.85 18.78 -11.50
N GLU A 113 8.81 19.57 -11.32
CA GLU A 113 8.75 20.98 -11.70
C GLU A 113 8.40 21.84 -10.49
N GLY A 114 8.71 23.13 -10.58
CA GLY A 114 8.57 24.09 -9.49
C GLY A 114 9.77 25.01 -9.45
N PHE A 115 9.67 26.10 -8.68
CA PHE A 115 10.81 26.97 -8.46
C PHE A 115 11.75 26.34 -7.43
N PRO A 116 13.00 25.99 -7.77
CA PRO A 116 14.00 25.73 -6.75
C PRO A 116 14.19 27.03 -5.96
N LYS A 117 13.74 27.06 -4.70
CA LYS A 117 14.06 28.16 -3.79
C LYS A 117 15.53 28.01 -3.40
N GLY A 118 16.38 28.92 -3.89
CA GLY A 118 17.74 29.13 -3.37
C GLY A 118 18.74 29.59 -4.43
N PRO A 119 19.71 30.45 -4.07
CA PRO A 119 20.82 30.75 -4.96
C PRO A 119 21.62 29.47 -5.22
N LYS A 120 22.12 29.35 -6.46
CA LYS A 120 23.13 28.35 -6.80
C LYS A 120 24.44 28.83 -6.18
N GLU A 121 24.89 28.17 -5.12
CA GLU A 121 26.32 28.13 -4.74
C GLU A 121 27.00 26.98 -5.47
#